data_AF-A0A534C2C0-F1
#
_entry.id   AF-A0A534C2C0-F1
#
_cell.length_a   1.000
_cell.length_b   1.000
_cell.length_c   1.000
_cell.angle_alpha   90.00
_cell.angle_beta   90.00
_cell.angle_gamma   90.00
#
_symmetry.space_group_name_H-M   'P 1'
#
loop_
_entity.id
_entity.type
_entity.pdbx_description
1 polymer ?
#
loop_
_entity_poly.entity_id
_entity_poly.type
_entity_poly.pdbx_seq_one_letter_code
_entity_poly.pdbx_strand_id
1 'polypeptide(L)'
;TYVKNPPYFDAMSMTPPALEDVRGARVLALLGDSVTTDHISPAGNIARNSPAARYLVEHGVDPKDFNSYGARRGNHEVMMRGTFANIRLRNLLVPGVEGGVSVHLPDGEQASIYDVAMRYRKEGTPLVVLAGREYGTGSSRDWAAKGAMLLGVKAVIAESFERIHRSNLIGMGVAPLQFLPGQNVSSLGLTGREVYTIAGLSRGDAAEVTVTATPQPGKPVKFTARLRIDTPKEREYYRHGGILQYVLRQLATAGSAA
;
A
#
# COMPACT_ATOMS: atom_id res chain seq x y z
N THR A 1 15.17 6.85 -18.61
CA THR A 1 14.14 6.05 -17.90
C THR A 1 14.63 5.35 -16.62
N TYR A 2 15.84 5.64 -16.11
CA TYR A 2 16.39 5.00 -14.89
C TYR A 2 16.20 5.82 -13.59
N VAL A 3 16.27 7.14 -13.68
CA VAL A 3 16.11 8.06 -12.55
C VAL A 3 14.95 9.01 -12.85
N LYS A 4 14.05 9.20 -11.88
CA LYS A 4 12.94 10.17 -11.99
C LYS A 4 12.61 10.71 -10.61
N ASN A 5 12.44 12.03 -10.48
CA ASN A 5 12.07 12.67 -9.23
C ASN A 5 10.70 12.13 -8.73
N PRO A 6 10.63 11.46 -7.56
CA PRO A 6 9.38 10.93 -7.03
C PRO A 6 8.51 12.01 -6.37
N PRO A 7 7.18 11.85 -6.39
CA PRO A 7 6.23 12.87 -5.91
C PRO A 7 6.07 12.84 -4.37
N TYR A 8 7.09 12.42 -3.62
CA TYR A 8 6.98 12.24 -2.16
C TYR A 8 6.69 13.54 -1.39
N PHE A 9 7.01 14.68 -2.00
CA PHE A 9 7.01 16.00 -1.36
C PHE A 9 6.13 17.04 -2.06
N ASP A 10 5.46 16.72 -3.16
CA ASP A 10 4.78 17.70 -4.03
C ASP A 10 3.71 18.54 -3.31
N ALA A 11 3.06 17.97 -2.29
CA ALA A 11 2.03 18.64 -1.47
C ALA A 11 2.47 18.88 -0.02
N MET A 12 3.78 18.85 0.26
CA MET A 12 4.30 18.92 1.61
C MET A 12 4.42 20.36 2.13
N SER A 13 3.88 20.61 3.32
CA SER A 13 4.08 21.84 4.10
C SER A 13 5.03 21.63 5.29
N MET A 14 5.54 22.75 5.83
CA MET A 14 6.33 22.76 7.07
C MET A 14 5.54 22.22 8.27
N THR A 15 4.29 22.63 8.41
CA THR A 15 3.37 22.04 9.40
C THR A 15 2.92 20.67 8.93
N PRO A 16 3.02 19.60 9.75
CA PRO A 16 2.45 18.31 9.42
C PRO A 16 0.92 18.41 9.20
N PRO A 17 0.37 17.69 8.21
CA PRO A 17 -1.07 17.63 8.04
C PRO A 17 -1.71 16.94 9.24
N ALA A 18 -2.97 17.28 9.54
CA ALA A 18 -3.76 16.52 10.51
C ALA A 18 -3.91 15.08 10.00
N LEU A 19 -3.84 14.11 10.92
CA LEU A 19 -4.21 12.74 10.59
C LEU A 19 -5.72 12.66 10.39
N GLU A 20 -6.13 11.89 9.39
CA GLU A 20 -7.54 11.70 9.04
C GLU A 20 -7.92 10.25 9.18
N ASP A 21 -9.18 10.03 9.56
CA ASP A 21 -9.79 8.71 9.46
C ASP A 21 -9.99 8.33 7.99
N VAL A 22 -9.84 7.05 7.66
CA VAL A 22 -10.08 6.56 6.30
C VAL A 22 -11.58 6.33 6.13
N ARG A 23 -12.21 6.93 5.11
CA ARG A 23 -13.65 6.78 4.84
C ARG A 23 -13.87 6.38 3.39
N GLY A 24 -14.79 5.45 3.16
CA GLY A 24 -15.17 5.09 1.79
C GLY A 24 -14.11 4.26 1.04
N ALA A 25 -13.18 3.61 1.75
CA ALA A 25 -12.09 2.90 1.09
C ALA A 25 -12.53 1.61 0.40
N ARG A 26 -11.81 1.24 -0.66
CA ARG A 26 -11.96 -0.02 -1.39
C ARG A 26 -10.73 -0.90 -1.21
N VAL A 27 -10.91 -2.22 -1.22
CA VAL A 27 -9.80 -3.16 -1.16
C VAL A 27 -9.13 -3.24 -2.53
N LEU A 28 -7.84 -2.89 -2.58
CA LEU A 28 -7.03 -3.01 -3.79
C LEU A 28 -6.58 -4.46 -4.02
N ALA A 29 -6.25 -5.17 -2.94
CA ALA A 29 -5.86 -6.57 -2.97
C ALA A 29 -6.29 -7.27 -1.68
N LEU A 30 -6.84 -8.48 -1.81
CA LEU A 30 -7.08 -9.40 -0.72
C LEU A 30 -6.11 -10.58 -0.89
N LEU A 31 -5.19 -10.71 0.04
CA LEU A 31 -4.07 -11.63 -0.07
C LEU A 31 -4.11 -12.68 1.04
N GLY A 32 -3.50 -13.83 0.79
CA GLY A 32 -3.39 -14.91 1.77
C GLY A 32 -2.23 -14.73 2.76
N ASP A 33 -1.78 -15.85 3.31
CA ASP A 33 -0.65 -15.94 4.22
C ASP A 33 0.71 -15.79 3.50
N SER A 34 1.74 -15.40 4.27
CA SER A 34 3.15 -15.39 3.91
C SER A 34 3.47 -14.66 2.60
N VAL A 35 2.75 -13.56 2.33
CA VAL A 35 3.02 -12.68 1.20
C VAL A 35 4.39 -12.04 1.40
N THR A 36 5.38 -12.50 0.64
CA THR A 36 6.74 -11.94 0.69
C THR A 36 6.84 -10.53 0.11
N THR A 37 7.89 -9.79 0.47
CA THR A 37 8.23 -8.52 -0.18
C THR A 37 8.56 -8.64 -1.67
N ASP A 38 8.92 -9.84 -2.16
CA ASP A 38 9.10 -10.08 -3.60
C ASP A 38 7.76 -10.20 -4.34
N HIS A 39 6.70 -10.67 -3.67
CA HIS A 39 5.34 -10.58 -4.20
C HIS A 39 4.86 -9.13 -4.29
N ILE A 40 5.17 -8.31 -3.27
CA ILE A 40 4.77 -6.90 -3.20
C ILE A 40 5.61 -6.03 -4.15
N SER A 41 6.91 -6.27 -4.24
CA SER A 41 7.86 -5.49 -5.03
C SER A 41 8.88 -6.43 -5.70
N PRO A 42 8.53 -7.08 -6.83
CA PRO A 42 9.44 -7.94 -7.55
C PRO A 42 10.69 -7.18 -8.00
N ALA A 43 11.84 -7.86 -8.02
CA ALA A 43 13.11 -7.29 -8.49
C ALA A 43 13.55 -7.85 -9.83
N GLY A 44 12.91 -8.92 -10.31
CA GLY A 44 13.26 -9.64 -11.52
C GLY A 44 12.85 -8.93 -12.82
N ASN A 45 12.72 -9.72 -13.88
CA ASN A 45 12.42 -9.23 -15.22
C ASN A 45 11.05 -8.55 -15.31
N ILE A 46 10.96 -7.53 -16.14
CA ILE A 46 9.71 -6.82 -16.45
C ILE A 46 8.97 -7.60 -17.54
N ALA A 47 7.77 -8.11 -17.24
CA ALA A 47 6.95 -8.84 -18.20
C ALA A 47 6.51 -7.93 -19.36
N ARG A 48 6.53 -8.43 -20.59
CA ARG A 48 6.29 -7.64 -21.82
C ARG A 48 4.90 -7.01 -21.90
N ASN A 49 3.90 -7.64 -21.31
CA ASN A 49 2.51 -7.18 -21.25
C ASN A 49 2.19 -6.44 -19.93
N SER A 50 3.19 -6.08 -19.13
CA SER A 50 2.98 -5.37 -17.86
C SER A 50 2.76 -3.87 -18.07
N PRO A 51 2.13 -3.16 -17.11
CA PRO A 51 2.06 -1.71 -17.12
C PRO A 51 3.44 -1.05 -17.21
N ALA A 52 4.45 -1.62 -16.53
CA ALA A 52 5.82 -1.11 -16.56
C ALA A 52 6.45 -1.22 -17.96
N ALA A 53 6.20 -2.32 -18.68
CA ALA A 53 6.62 -2.46 -20.07
C ALA A 53 5.94 -1.43 -20.99
N ARG A 54 4.62 -1.22 -20.86
CA ARG A 54 3.91 -0.18 -21.62
C ARG A 54 4.54 1.19 -21.41
N TYR A 55 4.77 1.57 -20.15
CA TYR A 55 5.44 2.84 -19.81
C TYR A 55 6.84 2.94 -20.43
N LEU A 56 7.64 1.88 -20.40
CA LEU A 56 8.99 1.89 -20.97
C LEU A 56 8.96 2.06 -22.49
N VAL A 57 8.04 1.36 -23.18
CA VAL A 57 7.85 1.49 -24.65
C VAL A 57 7.39 2.88 -25.03
N GLU A 58 6.40 3.44 -24.30
CA GLU A 58 5.94 4.83 -24.50
C GLU A 58 7.05 5.87 -24.34
N HIS A 59 8.12 5.52 -23.61
CA HIS A 59 9.31 6.36 -23.42
C HIS A 59 10.52 5.90 -24.26
N GLY A 60 10.28 5.16 -25.35
CA GLY A 60 11.30 4.81 -26.35
C GLY A 60 12.30 3.74 -25.91
N VAL A 61 11.95 2.88 -24.94
CA VAL A 61 12.80 1.75 -24.53
C VAL A 61 12.36 0.49 -25.23
N ASP A 62 13.27 -0.14 -25.97
CA ASP A 62 13.02 -1.42 -26.62
C ASP A 62 12.84 -2.56 -25.59
N PRO A 63 12.02 -3.59 -25.88
CA PRO A 63 11.81 -4.71 -24.97
C PRO A 63 13.07 -5.46 -24.52
N LYS A 64 14.10 -5.50 -25.36
CA LYS A 64 15.41 -6.10 -25.01
C LYS A 64 16.15 -5.30 -23.93
N ASP A 65 15.84 -4.01 -23.82
CA ASP A 65 16.50 -3.04 -22.94
C ASP A 65 15.65 -2.72 -21.70
N PHE A 66 14.54 -3.41 -21.46
CA PHE A 66 13.73 -3.21 -20.26
C PHE A 66 14.53 -3.36 -18.96
N ASN A 67 15.51 -4.26 -18.94
CA ASN A 67 16.27 -4.63 -17.75
C ASN A 67 15.31 -5.19 -16.66
N SER A 68 15.78 -5.27 -15.41
CA SER A 68 14.99 -5.75 -14.27
C SER A 68 14.32 -4.61 -13.50
N TYR A 69 13.28 -4.91 -12.72
CA TYR A 69 12.74 -3.95 -11.76
C TYR A 69 13.81 -3.46 -10.78
N GLY A 70 14.73 -4.34 -10.35
CA GLY A 70 15.86 -3.97 -9.50
C GLY A 70 16.75 -2.88 -10.10
N ALA A 71 17.03 -2.94 -11.40
CA ALA A 71 17.81 -1.93 -12.10
C ALA A 71 17.06 -0.58 -12.27
N ARG A 72 15.73 -0.60 -12.18
CA ARG A 72 14.85 0.57 -12.39
C ARG A 72 14.41 1.24 -11.09
N ARG A 73 14.99 0.88 -9.94
CA ARG A 73 14.61 1.37 -8.60
C ARG A 73 14.70 2.89 -8.41
N GLY A 74 15.49 3.59 -9.23
CA GLY A 74 15.57 5.05 -9.25
C GLY A 74 14.41 5.75 -9.96
N ASN A 75 13.52 5.00 -10.63
CA ASN A 75 12.38 5.54 -11.35
C ASN A 75 11.07 5.05 -10.74
N HIS A 76 10.39 5.95 -10.03
CA HIS A 76 9.15 5.63 -9.34
C HIS A 76 8.02 5.16 -10.27
N GLU A 77 7.98 5.62 -11.53
CA GLU A 77 6.92 5.23 -12.48
C GLU A 77 6.98 3.76 -12.83
N VAL A 78 8.20 3.23 -12.98
CA VAL A 78 8.43 1.81 -13.26
C VAL A 78 8.13 0.98 -12.01
N MET A 79 8.60 1.44 -10.85
CA MET A 79 8.45 0.69 -9.61
C MET A 79 7.02 0.68 -9.08
N MET A 80 6.26 1.77 -9.21
CA MET A 80 4.82 1.80 -8.94
C MET A 80 4.08 0.78 -9.81
N ARG A 81 4.39 0.75 -11.10
CA ARG A 81 3.81 -0.21 -12.06
C ARG A 81 4.24 -1.65 -11.81
N GLY A 82 5.37 -1.85 -11.14
CA GLY A 82 5.85 -3.14 -10.67
C GLY A 82 5.29 -3.57 -9.31
N THR A 83 4.65 -2.67 -8.57
CA THR A 83 4.13 -2.98 -7.24
C THR A 83 2.97 -3.95 -7.37
N PHE A 84 3.06 -5.06 -6.64
CA PHE A 84 2.20 -6.25 -6.75
C PHE A 84 2.18 -6.90 -8.13
N ALA A 85 3.16 -6.64 -9.00
CA ALA A 85 3.20 -7.19 -10.36
C ALA A 85 3.84 -8.59 -10.45
N ASN A 86 4.13 -9.23 -9.32
CA ASN A 86 4.75 -10.55 -9.31
C ASN A 86 3.81 -11.58 -9.97
N ILE A 87 4.35 -12.36 -10.91
CA ILE A 87 3.58 -13.35 -11.68
C ILE A 87 2.98 -14.47 -10.82
N ARG A 88 3.48 -14.67 -9.59
CA ARG A 88 2.97 -15.68 -8.64
C ARG A 88 2.06 -15.09 -7.57
N LEU A 89 1.80 -13.78 -7.60
CA LEU A 89 0.86 -13.17 -6.66
C LEU A 89 -0.53 -13.77 -6.88
N ARG A 90 -1.22 -14.11 -5.80
CA ARG A 90 -2.59 -14.61 -5.82
C ARG A 90 -3.48 -13.63 -5.06
N ASN A 91 -4.32 -12.91 -5.80
CA ASN A 91 -5.29 -11.97 -5.24
C ASN A 91 -6.66 -12.65 -5.16
N LEU A 92 -7.16 -12.85 -3.95
CA LEU A 92 -8.40 -13.57 -3.68
C LEU A 92 -9.65 -12.80 -4.15
N LEU A 93 -9.53 -11.52 -4.54
CA LEU A 93 -10.60 -10.79 -5.21
C LEU A 93 -10.90 -11.35 -6.62
N VAL A 94 -9.88 -11.96 -7.26
CA VAL A 94 -9.91 -12.55 -8.61
C VAL A 94 -9.46 -14.02 -8.54
N PRO A 95 -10.27 -14.92 -7.94
CA PRO A 95 -9.86 -16.29 -7.70
C PRO A 95 -9.51 -17.03 -9.00
N GLY A 96 -8.46 -17.86 -8.94
CA GLY A 96 -7.97 -18.62 -10.09
C GLY A 96 -7.01 -17.86 -11.01
N VAL A 97 -6.77 -16.56 -10.77
CA VAL A 97 -5.82 -15.76 -11.53
C VAL A 97 -4.52 -15.58 -10.73
N GLU A 98 -3.39 -15.93 -11.35
CA GLU A 98 -2.05 -15.57 -10.84
C GLU A 98 -1.52 -14.33 -11.54
N GLY A 99 -0.74 -13.54 -10.82
CA GLY A 99 -0.13 -12.31 -11.31
C GLY A 99 -0.65 -11.05 -10.62
N GLY A 100 -0.14 -9.91 -11.06
CA GLY A 100 -0.52 -8.60 -10.52
C GLY A 100 -1.87 -8.09 -11.02
N VAL A 101 -2.91 -8.89 -10.81
CA VAL A 101 -4.28 -8.61 -11.26
C VAL A 101 -5.17 -8.27 -10.06
N SER A 102 -6.08 -7.33 -10.26
CA SER A 102 -7.17 -7.03 -9.34
C SER A 102 -8.43 -6.72 -10.12
N VAL A 103 -9.48 -6.34 -9.39
CA VAL A 103 -10.78 -5.98 -9.92
C VAL A 103 -11.17 -4.60 -9.42
N HIS A 104 -11.64 -3.77 -10.32
CA HIS A 104 -12.33 -2.55 -9.95
C HIS A 104 -13.73 -2.93 -9.45
N LEU A 105 -13.97 -2.78 -8.14
CA LEU A 105 -15.13 -3.36 -7.45
C LEU A 105 -16.48 -2.77 -7.91
N PRO A 106 -16.60 -1.47 -8.22
CA PRO A 106 -17.88 -0.90 -8.66
C PRO A 106 -18.48 -1.52 -9.93
N ASP A 107 -17.66 -1.88 -10.93
CA ASP A 107 -18.12 -2.43 -12.20
C ASP A 107 -17.65 -3.86 -12.49
N GLY A 108 -16.75 -4.41 -11.67
CA GLY A 108 -16.25 -5.77 -11.79
C GLY A 108 -15.16 -5.96 -12.85
N GLU A 109 -14.62 -4.88 -13.41
CA GLU A 109 -13.60 -4.96 -14.46
C GLU A 109 -12.24 -5.42 -13.88
N GLN A 110 -11.67 -6.49 -14.43
CA GLN A 110 -10.35 -6.97 -14.05
C GLN A 110 -9.26 -6.22 -14.84
N ALA A 111 -8.24 -5.75 -14.14
CA ALA A 111 -7.07 -5.12 -14.74
C ALA A 111 -5.83 -5.34 -13.87
N SER A 112 -4.68 -4.81 -14.29
CA SER A 112 -3.50 -4.83 -13.44
C SER A 112 -3.77 -4.06 -12.13
N ILE A 113 -3.14 -4.47 -11.03
CA ILE A 113 -3.26 -3.77 -9.73
C ILE A 113 -2.91 -2.29 -9.87
N TYR A 114 -1.89 -1.97 -10.68
CA TYR A 114 -1.54 -0.59 -10.99
C TYR A 114 -2.71 0.16 -11.64
N ASP A 115 -3.30 -0.38 -12.73
CA ASP A 115 -4.37 0.30 -13.45
C ASP A 115 -5.61 0.49 -12.58
N VAL A 116 -5.99 -0.52 -11.79
CA VAL A 116 -7.08 -0.43 -10.80
C VAL A 116 -6.80 0.66 -9.77
N ALA A 117 -5.58 0.72 -9.22
CA ALA A 117 -5.18 1.76 -8.28
C ALA A 117 -5.24 3.17 -8.89
N MET A 118 -4.77 3.32 -10.14
CA MET A 118 -4.82 4.61 -10.84
C MET A 118 -6.25 5.05 -11.14
N ARG A 119 -7.17 4.11 -11.40
CA ARG A 119 -8.60 4.38 -11.57
C ARG A 119 -9.22 4.89 -10.28
N TYR A 120 -9.06 4.19 -9.16
CA TYR A 120 -9.55 4.67 -7.86
C TYR A 120 -8.95 6.01 -7.45
N ARG A 121 -7.69 6.28 -7.81
CA ARG A 121 -7.07 7.59 -7.59
C ARG A 121 -7.78 8.70 -8.36
N LYS A 122 -8.22 8.47 -9.61
CA LYS A 122 -9.03 9.43 -10.37
C LYS A 122 -10.40 9.65 -9.74
N GLU A 123 -10.96 8.64 -9.11
CA GLU A 123 -12.24 8.67 -8.41
C GLU A 123 -12.15 9.26 -6.99
N GLY A 124 -10.95 9.59 -6.51
CA GLY A 124 -10.73 10.07 -5.14
C GLY A 124 -11.01 9.02 -4.07
N THR A 125 -10.99 7.73 -4.43
CA THR A 125 -11.33 6.63 -3.52
C THR A 125 -10.06 6.12 -2.80
N PRO A 126 -10.01 6.16 -1.46
CA PRO A 126 -8.87 5.63 -0.72
C PRO A 126 -8.81 4.10 -0.83
N LEU A 127 -7.60 3.54 -0.74
CA LEU A 127 -7.39 2.10 -0.88
C LEU A 127 -6.87 1.47 0.40
N VAL A 128 -7.24 0.20 0.59
CA VAL A 128 -6.68 -0.66 1.64
C VAL A 128 -6.24 -2.00 1.05
N VAL A 129 -5.34 -2.69 1.75
CA VAL A 129 -4.98 -4.09 1.45
C VAL A 129 -5.43 -4.96 2.61
N LEU A 130 -6.01 -6.11 2.31
CA LEU A 130 -6.29 -7.16 3.29
C LEU A 130 -5.28 -8.29 3.09
N ALA A 131 -4.75 -8.85 4.16
CA ALA A 131 -3.77 -9.93 4.10
C ALA A 131 -3.95 -10.95 5.24
N GLY A 132 -3.41 -12.14 5.05
CA GLY A 132 -3.32 -13.16 6.09
C GLY A 132 -2.15 -12.91 7.05
N ARG A 133 -1.51 -14.00 7.49
CA ARG A 133 -0.37 -14.01 8.41
C ARG A 133 0.94 -13.67 7.70
N GLU A 134 1.91 -13.17 8.45
CA GLU A 134 3.29 -12.94 8.00
C GLU A 134 3.40 -12.02 6.77
N TYR A 135 2.53 -11.02 6.68
CA TYR A 135 2.53 -10.08 5.57
C TYR A 135 3.85 -9.29 5.50
N GLY A 136 4.50 -9.35 4.33
CA GLY A 136 5.76 -8.69 4.06
C GLY A 136 7.00 -9.46 4.47
N THR A 137 6.94 -10.79 4.58
CA THR A 137 8.11 -11.61 4.93
C THR A 137 9.21 -11.61 3.85
N GLY A 138 10.44 -11.99 4.22
CA GLY A 138 11.58 -12.10 3.31
C GLY A 138 12.49 -10.86 3.29
N SER A 139 13.21 -10.65 2.18
CA SER A 139 14.23 -9.60 2.07
C SER A 139 13.64 -8.20 2.28
N SER A 140 14.29 -7.34 3.05
CA SER A 140 13.85 -5.95 3.18
C SER A 140 13.92 -5.23 1.84
N ARG A 141 12.77 -4.70 1.37
CA ARG A 141 12.65 -3.93 0.13
C ARG A 141 11.83 -2.68 0.41
N ASP A 142 12.46 -1.52 0.32
CA ASP A 142 11.81 -0.22 0.55
C ASP A 142 10.63 0.02 -0.39
N TRP A 143 10.74 -0.43 -1.64
CA TRP A 143 9.69 -0.34 -2.65
C TRP A 143 8.43 -1.13 -2.32
N ALA A 144 8.49 -2.13 -1.41
CA ALA A 144 7.28 -2.80 -0.94
C ALA A 144 6.35 -1.84 -0.17
N ALA A 145 6.90 -0.86 0.54
CA ALA A 145 6.12 0.17 1.23
C ALA A 145 5.90 1.42 0.36
N LYS A 146 6.94 1.91 -0.33
CA LYS A 146 6.82 3.08 -1.23
C LYS A 146 5.81 2.82 -2.35
N GLY A 147 5.83 1.62 -2.92
CA GLY A 147 4.90 1.19 -3.96
C GLY A 147 3.46 1.23 -3.47
N ALA A 148 3.16 0.58 -2.34
CA ALA A 148 1.83 0.58 -1.74
C ALA A 148 1.31 2.00 -1.48
N MET A 149 2.14 2.85 -0.87
CA MET A 149 1.79 4.27 -0.63
C MET A 149 1.51 5.02 -1.95
N LEU A 150 2.36 4.86 -2.97
CA LEU A 150 2.19 5.57 -4.26
C LEU A 150 1.01 5.04 -5.07
N LEU A 151 0.58 3.79 -4.86
CA LEU A 151 -0.69 3.26 -5.37
C LEU A 151 -1.92 3.83 -4.64
N GLY A 152 -1.73 4.61 -3.56
CA GLY A 152 -2.82 5.23 -2.81
C GLY A 152 -3.33 4.41 -1.63
N VAL A 153 -2.63 3.35 -1.23
CA VAL A 153 -2.98 2.53 -0.06
C VAL A 153 -2.80 3.36 1.21
N LYS A 154 -3.87 3.48 2.00
CA LYS A 154 -3.89 4.21 3.28
C LYS A 154 -3.65 3.30 4.48
N ALA A 155 -4.08 2.05 4.38
CA ALA A 155 -3.89 1.05 5.44
C ALA A 155 -3.72 -0.36 4.86
N VAL A 156 -2.98 -1.19 5.58
CA VAL A 156 -2.94 -2.64 5.37
C VAL A 156 -3.55 -3.29 6.61
N ILE A 157 -4.53 -4.19 6.44
CA ILE A 157 -5.16 -4.95 7.51
C ILE A 157 -4.75 -6.41 7.38
N ALA A 158 -3.96 -6.91 8.32
CA ALA A 158 -3.39 -8.26 8.26
C ALA A 158 -3.58 -9.04 9.56
N GLU A 159 -3.45 -10.37 9.52
CA GLU A 159 -3.43 -11.18 10.76
C GLU A 159 -2.12 -11.00 11.52
N SER A 160 -1.01 -10.86 10.80
CA SER A 160 0.29 -10.48 11.35
C SER A 160 1.21 -9.90 10.28
N PHE A 161 2.25 -9.19 10.72
CA PHE A 161 3.24 -8.55 9.85
C PHE A 161 4.64 -9.06 10.18
N GLU A 162 5.50 -9.14 9.16
CA GLU A 162 6.94 -9.16 9.40
C GLU A 162 7.38 -7.79 9.98
N ARG A 163 8.30 -7.83 10.96
CA ARG A 163 8.69 -6.68 11.77
C ARG A 163 9.25 -5.51 10.95
N ILE A 164 10.17 -5.78 10.03
CA ILE A 164 10.83 -4.75 9.20
C ILE A 164 9.82 -4.17 8.20
N HIS A 165 9.01 -5.00 7.55
CA HIS A 165 8.00 -4.53 6.61
C HIS A 165 6.96 -3.64 7.29
N ARG A 166 6.49 -4.01 8.50
CA ARG A 166 5.61 -3.17 9.33
C ARG A 166 6.21 -1.77 9.53
N SER A 167 7.47 -1.68 9.95
CA SER A 167 8.14 -0.39 10.15
C SER A 167 8.29 0.41 8.86
N ASN A 168 8.52 -0.26 7.71
CA ASN A 168 8.58 0.40 6.40
C ASN A 168 7.23 1.01 5.99
N LEU A 169 6.10 0.32 6.24
CA LEU A 169 4.76 0.85 5.97
C LEU A 169 4.51 2.14 6.76
N ILE A 170 4.81 2.12 8.06
CA ILE A 170 4.70 3.30 8.94
C ILE A 170 5.58 4.44 8.44
N GLY A 171 6.82 4.12 8.04
CA GLY A 171 7.76 5.07 7.46
C GLY A 171 7.23 5.76 6.21
N MET A 172 6.32 5.12 5.46
CA MET A 172 5.66 5.69 4.28
C MET A 172 4.25 6.23 4.57
N GLY A 173 3.86 6.35 5.84
CA GLY A 173 2.54 6.88 6.23
C GLY A 173 1.37 5.91 6.00
N VAL A 174 1.64 4.63 5.75
CA VAL A 174 0.60 3.58 5.59
C VAL A 174 0.35 2.94 6.95
N ALA A 175 -0.91 2.90 7.40
CA ALA A 175 -1.26 2.33 8.70
C ALA A 175 -1.22 0.79 8.69
N PRO A 176 -0.37 0.12 9.49
CA PRO A 176 -0.45 -1.32 9.67
C PRO A 176 -1.48 -1.66 10.74
N LEU A 177 -2.61 -2.21 10.33
CA LEU A 177 -3.69 -2.65 11.20
C LEU A 177 -3.64 -4.17 11.34
N GLN A 178 -3.66 -4.66 12.57
CA GLN A 178 -3.70 -6.08 12.83
C GLN A 178 -5.07 -6.48 13.37
N PHE A 179 -5.66 -7.55 12.83
CA PHE A 179 -6.83 -8.15 13.44
C PHE A 179 -6.56 -8.54 14.90
N LEU A 180 -7.59 -8.53 15.74
CA LEU A 180 -7.45 -9.04 17.12
C LEU A 180 -7.24 -10.56 17.11
N PRO A 181 -6.68 -11.14 18.19
CA PRO A 181 -6.47 -12.59 18.27
C PRO A 181 -7.75 -13.38 17.96
N GLY A 182 -7.65 -14.36 17.06
CA GLY A 182 -8.77 -15.18 16.61
C GLY A 182 -9.67 -14.53 15.53
N GLN A 183 -9.39 -13.29 15.12
CA GLN A 183 -10.09 -12.63 14.03
C GLN A 183 -9.25 -12.63 12.75
N ASN A 184 -9.91 -12.82 11.61
CA ASN A 184 -9.38 -12.63 10.28
C ASN A 184 -10.50 -12.37 9.27
N VAL A 185 -10.14 -12.29 7.99
CA VAL A 185 -11.10 -12.08 6.88
C VAL A 185 -12.22 -13.12 6.92
N SER A 186 -11.87 -14.40 7.05
CA SER A 186 -12.82 -15.51 7.05
C SER A 186 -13.73 -15.51 8.28
N SER A 187 -13.16 -15.37 9.48
CA SER A 187 -13.91 -15.42 10.74
C SER A 187 -14.88 -14.25 10.90
N LEU A 188 -14.60 -13.12 10.27
CA LEU A 188 -15.45 -11.93 10.24
C LEU A 188 -16.43 -11.93 9.06
N GLY A 189 -16.39 -12.93 8.18
CA GLY A 189 -17.24 -13.02 6.99
C GLY A 189 -16.96 -11.92 5.95
N LEU A 190 -15.74 -11.37 5.93
CA LEU A 190 -15.35 -10.34 4.98
C LEU A 190 -15.04 -10.96 3.62
N THR A 191 -15.50 -10.30 2.57
CA THR A 191 -15.29 -10.73 1.18
C THR A 191 -14.21 -9.91 0.47
N GLY A 192 -13.84 -8.76 1.05
CA GLY A 192 -12.99 -7.75 0.43
C GLY A 192 -13.74 -6.86 -0.57
N ARG A 193 -15.05 -7.07 -0.78
CA ARG A 193 -15.88 -6.26 -1.69
C ARG A 193 -16.61 -5.12 -0.98
N GLU A 194 -16.52 -5.06 0.34
CA GLU A 194 -17.13 -4.04 1.17
C GLU A 194 -16.50 -2.65 0.95
N VAL A 195 -17.22 -1.63 1.41
CA VAL A 195 -16.66 -0.28 1.61
C VAL A 195 -16.13 -0.18 3.04
N TYR A 196 -14.88 0.23 3.20
CA TYR A 196 -14.19 0.27 4.48
C TYR A 196 -14.10 1.69 5.05
N THR A 197 -14.43 1.82 6.32
CA THR A 197 -14.17 3.01 7.13
C THR A 197 -13.30 2.62 8.33
N ILE A 198 -12.23 3.36 8.58
CA ILE A 198 -11.29 3.16 9.69
C ILE A 198 -11.30 4.42 10.55
N ALA A 199 -11.90 4.33 11.73
CA ALA A 199 -12.03 5.43 12.67
C ALA A 199 -11.06 5.33 13.85
N GLY A 200 -10.47 6.47 14.25
CA GLY A 200 -9.53 6.58 15.37
C GLY A 200 -8.08 6.91 14.97
N LEU A 201 -7.77 6.90 13.66
CA LEU A 201 -6.44 7.28 13.16
C LEU A 201 -6.15 8.77 13.37
N SER A 202 -7.20 9.59 13.27
CA SER A 202 -7.12 11.06 13.41
C SER A 202 -6.50 11.55 14.72
N ARG A 203 -6.59 10.77 15.80
CA ARG A 203 -5.98 11.13 17.10
C ARG A 203 -4.46 11.00 17.09
N GLY A 204 -3.90 10.21 16.19
CA GLY A 204 -2.46 9.99 16.05
C GLY A 204 -1.80 9.31 17.25
N ASP A 205 -2.58 8.81 18.21
CA ASP A 205 -2.09 8.14 19.41
C ASP A 205 -2.84 6.84 19.76
N ALA A 206 -3.83 6.47 18.95
CA ALA A 206 -4.64 5.29 19.17
C ALA A 206 -3.78 4.01 19.14
N ALA A 207 -4.00 3.12 20.11
CA ALA A 207 -3.47 1.76 20.07
C ALA A 207 -4.35 0.82 19.24
N GLU A 208 -5.64 1.13 19.15
CA GLU A 208 -6.64 0.37 18.44
C GLU A 208 -7.58 1.31 17.68
N VAL A 209 -8.08 0.84 16.54
CA VAL A 209 -9.01 1.56 15.68
C VAL A 209 -10.26 0.73 15.47
N THR A 210 -11.35 1.40 15.15
CA THR A 210 -12.60 0.76 14.75
C THR A 210 -12.66 0.67 13.24
N VAL A 211 -12.81 -0.54 12.70
CA VAL A 211 -13.01 -0.79 11.27
C VAL A 211 -14.46 -1.18 11.04
N THR A 212 -15.11 -0.52 10.08
CA THR A 212 -16.46 -0.86 9.61
C THR A 212 -16.39 -1.23 8.13
N ALA A 213 -16.72 -2.48 7.82
CA ALA A 213 -16.84 -2.99 6.47
C ALA A 213 -18.33 -3.06 6.09
N THR A 214 -18.73 -2.27 5.10
CA THR A 214 -20.13 -2.16 4.66
C THR A 214 -20.33 -2.89 3.34
N PRO A 215 -21.01 -4.05 3.32
CA PRO A 215 -21.32 -4.76 2.07
C PRO A 215 -22.44 -4.04 1.30
N GLN A 216 -22.56 -4.38 0.01
CA GLN A 216 -23.62 -3.89 -0.87
C GLN A 216 -24.25 -5.09 -1.61
N PRO A 217 -25.40 -5.65 -1.19
CA PRO A 217 -26.22 -5.38 0.01
C PRO A 217 -25.74 -6.15 1.26
N GLY A 218 -26.22 -5.77 2.45
CA GLY A 218 -26.03 -6.54 3.70
C GLY A 218 -25.84 -5.68 4.94
N LYS A 219 -25.66 -6.33 6.11
CA LYS A 219 -25.39 -5.64 7.37
C LYS A 219 -23.90 -5.29 7.48
N PRO A 220 -23.54 -4.06 7.90
CA PRO A 220 -22.14 -3.73 8.18
C PRO A 220 -21.51 -4.64 9.23
N VAL A 221 -20.28 -5.06 8.98
CA VAL A 221 -19.43 -5.77 9.94
C VAL A 221 -18.51 -4.75 10.59
N LYS A 222 -18.59 -4.64 11.93
CA LYS A 222 -17.77 -3.73 12.72
C LYS A 222 -16.83 -4.55 13.61
N PHE A 223 -15.54 -4.24 13.56
CA PHE A 223 -14.53 -4.92 14.37
C PHE A 223 -13.43 -3.95 14.80
N THR A 224 -12.72 -4.32 15.85
CA THR A 224 -11.56 -3.59 16.35
C THR A 224 -10.30 -4.15 15.70
N ALA A 225 -9.37 -3.28 15.31
CA ALA A 225 -8.05 -3.68 14.84
C ALA A 225 -6.98 -2.94 15.64
N ARG A 226 -5.88 -3.63 15.96
CA ARG A 226 -4.73 -3.03 16.63
C ARG A 226 -3.92 -2.22 15.63
N LEU A 227 -3.68 -0.94 15.91
CA LEU A 227 -2.76 -0.11 15.14
C LEU A 227 -1.33 -0.46 15.56
N ARG A 228 -0.59 -1.13 14.68
CA ARG A 228 0.74 -1.67 14.98
C ARG A 228 1.84 -0.63 14.83
N ILE A 229 1.69 0.51 15.53
CA ILE A 229 2.73 1.52 15.74
C ILE A 229 3.27 1.31 17.15
N ASP A 230 4.39 0.60 17.23
CA ASP A 230 4.84 -0.02 18.49
C ASP A 230 5.79 0.89 19.29
N THR A 231 6.33 1.96 18.68
CA THR A 231 7.27 2.87 19.35
C THR A 231 6.84 4.35 19.23
N PRO A 232 7.26 5.21 20.17
CA PRO A 232 7.02 6.65 20.08
C PRO A 232 7.60 7.29 18.81
N LYS A 233 8.78 6.82 18.37
CA LYS A 233 9.45 7.36 17.17
C LYS A 233 8.71 6.98 15.88
N GLU A 234 8.21 5.75 15.78
CA GLU A 234 7.33 5.35 14.67
C GLU A 234 6.05 6.19 14.62
N ARG A 235 5.49 6.52 15.79
CA ARG A 235 4.32 7.38 15.91
C ARG A 235 4.58 8.80 15.42
N GLU A 236 5.75 9.34 15.72
CA GLU A 236 6.18 10.65 15.22
C GLU A 236 6.32 10.64 13.69
N TYR A 237 6.94 9.62 13.10
CA TYR A 237 7.00 9.47 11.64
C TYR A 237 5.61 9.42 11.02
N TYR A 238 4.70 8.63 11.58
CA TYR A 238 3.34 8.50 11.08
C TYR A 238 2.58 9.83 11.11
N ARG A 239 2.67 10.59 12.21
CA ARG A 239 2.07 11.94 12.35
C ARG A 239 2.62 12.95 11.34
N HIS A 240 3.85 12.75 10.87
CA HIS A 240 4.45 13.58 9.83
C HIS A 240 4.07 13.14 8.41
N GLY A 241 3.26 12.09 8.25
CA GLY A 241 2.93 11.49 6.96
C GLY A 241 4.04 10.57 6.41
N GLY A 242 5.07 10.31 7.21
CA GLY A 242 6.20 9.45 6.86
C GLY A 242 7.55 9.96 7.38
N ILE A 243 8.55 9.07 7.39
CA ILE A 243 9.91 9.35 7.82
C ILE A 243 10.60 10.37 6.91
N LEU A 244 10.32 10.34 5.60
CA LEU A 244 10.95 11.27 4.64
C LEU A 244 10.52 12.71 4.92
N GLN A 245 9.23 12.92 5.15
CA GLN A 245 8.64 14.21 5.47
C GLN A 245 9.07 14.67 6.86
N TYR A 246 9.16 13.76 7.83
CA TYR A 246 9.72 14.05 9.15
C TYR A 246 11.15 14.60 9.05
N VAL A 247 12.05 13.86 8.38
CA VAL A 247 13.46 14.25 8.27
C VAL A 247 13.62 15.57 7.50
N LEU A 248 12.89 15.75 6.40
CA LEU A 248 13.01 16.97 5.60
C LEU A 248 12.55 18.22 6.38
N ARG A 249 11.48 18.13 7.19
CA ARG A 249 11.08 19.23 8.11
C ARG A 249 12.18 19.55 9.11
N GLN A 250 12.77 18.52 9.72
CA GLN A 250 13.84 18.69 10.72
C GLN A 250 15.07 19.38 10.13
N LEU A 251 15.50 18.98 8.93
CA LEU A 251 16.62 19.61 8.23
C LEU A 251 16.33 21.07 7.87
N ALA A 252 15.12 21.35 7.39
CA ALA A 252 14.70 22.71 7.06
C ALA A 252 14.68 23.62 8.30
N THR A 253 14.22 23.13 9.45
CA THR A 253 14.22 23.89 10.72
C THR A 253 15.60 24.07 11.31
N ALA A 254 16.48 23.08 11.19
CA ALA A 254 17.85 23.15 11.69
C ALA A 254 18.71 24.16 10.91
N GLY A 255 18.50 24.25 9.58
CA GLY A 255 19.20 25.21 8.73
C GLY A 255 18.76 26.66 8.91
N SER A 256 17.54 26.92 9.40
CA SER A 256 17.03 28.26 9.70
C SER A 256 17.47 28.83 11.07
N ALA A 257 18.14 28.01 11.90
CA ALA A 257 18.66 28.41 13.21
C ALA A 257 20.18 28.66 13.21
N ALA A 258 20.83 28.59 12.04
CA ALA A 258 22.24 28.87 11.80
C ALA A 258 22.39 30.11 10.90
#